data_AF-A0A7X6WVZ9-F1
#
_entry.id   AF-A0A7X6WVZ9-F1
#
_cell.length_a   1.000
_cell.length_b   1.000
_cell.length_c   1.000
_cell.angle_alpha   90.00
_cell.angle_beta   90.00
_cell.angle_gamma   90.00
#
_symmetry.space_group_name_H-M   'P 1'
#
loop_
_entity.id
_entity.type
_entity.pdbx_description
1 polymer ?
#
loop_
_entity_poly.entity_id
_entity_poly.type
_entity_poly.pdbx_seq_one_letter_code
_entity_poly.pdbx_strand_id
1 'polypeptide(L)'
;MMFRVAVVLAILLLSPLAVAGERVVSLGGTVTEIVYALGAGDRLVADDASSLYPEAATQLPRVGYYRNLSLEGILSQQPDLLIASENAGPPEVLERLQAMGVTTVNVPDQPGIESLYERVRAVADALGVQAEGEALRASIQASLDAVAGAEPEYRRAMVILHRGGPLLSAGANTSADALLRLSGMENVAGVLVVLHDVNLAALYCDRLALMADGGVLACGSPQEVLSPGLLQQVYGTAAHVQAHPVHAHVPLVVFL
;
A
#
# COMPACT_ATOMS: atom_id res chain seq x y z
N MET A 1 6.52 -30.22 74.87
CA MET A 1 5.58 -29.98 73.75
C MET A 1 5.85 -28.58 73.21
N MET A 2 6.00 -28.43 71.89
CA MET A 2 6.11 -27.19 71.08
C MET A 2 7.40 -27.11 70.24
N PHE A 3 7.31 -27.73 69.06
CA PHE A 3 8.14 -27.46 67.88
C PHE A 3 7.92 -26.02 67.41
N ARG A 4 8.99 -25.28 67.13
CA ARG A 4 8.95 -24.05 66.31
C ARG A 4 9.76 -24.31 65.05
N VAL A 5 9.07 -24.76 64.00
CA VAL A 5 9.61 -24.85 62.64
C VAL A 5 9.54 -23.45 62.04
N ALA A 6 10.70 -22.87 61.75
CA ALA A 6 10.80 -21.64 60.97
C ALA A 6 10.59 -22.00 59.49
N VAL A 7 9.45 -21.62 58.93
CA VAL A 7 9.18 -21.69 57.49
C VAL A 7 9.75 -20.41 56.87
N VAL A 8 10.87 -20.55 56.15
CA VAL A 8 11.40 -19.49 55.28
C VAL A 8 10.60 -19.56 53.98
N LEU A 9 9.66 -18.62 53.81
CA LEU A 9 8.91 -18.44 52.57
C LEU A 9 9.86 -17.81 51.53
N ALA A 10 10.39 -18.61 50.62
CA ALA A 10 11.07 -18.10 49.44
C ALA A 10 10.03 -17.51 48.47
N ILE A 11 9.87 -16.19 48.50
CA ILE A 11 9.09 -15.46 47.49
C ILE A 11 9.94 -15.46 46.21
N LEU A 12 9.70 -16.44 45.34
CA LEU A 12 10.10 -16.40 43.94
C LEU A 12 9.38 -15.20 43.30
N LEU A 13 10.14 -14.15 43.01
CA LEU A 13 9.72 -13.05 42.15
C LEU A 13 9.42 -13.63 40.77
N LEU A 14 8.17 -14.01 40.53
CA LEU A 14 7.63 -14.12 39.16
C LEU A 14 7.65 -12.71 38.57
N SER A 15 8.75 -12.35 37.92
CA SER A 15 8.71 -11.31 36.92
C SER A 15 7.66 -11.72 35.89
N PRO A 16 6.70 -10.84 35.52
CA PRO A 16 5.85 -11.14 34.38
C PRO A 16 6.78 -11.30 33.19
N LEU A 17 6.81 -12.51 32.61
CA LEU A 17 7.25 -12.67 31.23
C LEU A 17 6.33 -11.75 30.43
N ALA A 18 6.85 -10.60 30.01
CA ALA A 18 6.26 -9.86 28.93
C ALA A 18 6.16 -10.87 27.79
N VAL A 19 4.93 -11.26 27.44
CA VAL A 19 4.68 -12.02 26.23
C VAL A 19 5.17 -11.10 25.12
N ALA A 20 6.36 -11.39 24.59
CA ALA A 20 6.84 -10.69 23.42
C ALA A 20 5.78 -10.89 22.34
N GLY A 21 5.17 -9.79 21.90
CA GLY A 21 4.21 -9.84 20.79
C GLY A 21 4.89 -10.47 19.58
N GLU A 22 4.12 -11.26 18.82
CA GLU A 22 4.60 -11.91 17.61
C GLU A 22 5.24 -10.87 16.67
N ARG A 23 6.48 -11.12 16.23
CA ARG A 23 7.26 -10.23 15.38
C ARG A 23 6.85 -10.44 13.92
N VAL A 24 6.12 -9.47 13.37
CA VAL A 24 5.56 -9.57 12.02
C VAL A 24 6.40 -8.77 11.03
N VAL A 25 6.70 -9.36 9.88
CA VAL A 25 7.22 -8.66 8.70
C VAL A 25 6.16 -8.70 7.61
N SER A 26 5.81 -7.54 7.05
CA SER A 26 4.88 -7.44 5.93
C SER A 26 5.60 -7.17 4.60
N LEU A 27 5.20 -7.89 3.55
CA LEU A 27 5.74 -7.74 2.20
C LEU A 27 4.62 -7.40 1.22
N GLY A 28 4.64 -6.17 0.72
CA GLY A 28 3.66 -5.56 -0.16
C GLY A 28 2.93 -4.42 0.54
N GLY A 29 2.88 -3.24 -0.10
CA GLY A 29 2.26 -2.04 0.47
C GLY A 29 0.82 -2.28 0.95
N THR A 30 -0.04 -2.86 0.12
CA THR A 30 -1.42 -3.19 0.49
C THR A 30 -1.52 -4.14 1.68
N VAL A 31 -0.57 -5.06 1.84
CA VAL A 31 -0.53 -5.95 3.02
C VAL A 31 -0.26 -5.12 4.26
N THR A 32 0.76 -4.27 4.24
CA THR A 32 1.10 -3.37 5.35
C THR A 32 -0.07 -2.45 5.71
N GLU A 33 -0.72 -1.84 4.72
CA GLU A 33 -1.89 -0.98 4.95
C GLU A 33 -3.02 -1.72 5.66
N ILE A 34 -3.31 -2.97 5.26
CA ILE A 34 -4.32 -3.79 5.91
C ILE A 34 -3.91 -4.12 7.35
N VAL A 35 -2.64 -4.47 7.61
CA VAL A 35 -2.17 -4.73 9.00
C VAL A 35 -2.43 -3.52 9.90
N TYR A 36 -2.13 -2.30 9.41
CA TYR A 36 -2.42 -1.08 10.16
C TYR A 36 -3.92 -0.82 10.30
N ALA A 37 -4.71 -1.02 9.25
CA ALA A 37 -6.16 -0.84 9.28
C ALA A 37 -6.87 -1.80 10.26
N LEU A 38 -6.27 -2.98 10.49
CA LEU A 38 -6.72 -3.94 11.49
C LEU A 38 -6.26 -3.62 12.92
N GLY A 39 -5.55 -2.51 13.13
CA GLY A 39 -5.03 -2.11 14.44
C GLY A 39 -3.83 -2.94 14.93
N ALA A 40 -3.17 -3.67 14.04
CA ALA A 40 -2.07 -4.57 14.37
C ALA A 40 -0.68 -4.01 14.00
N GLY A 41 -0.58 -2.71 13.73
CA GLY A 41 0.66 -2.05 13.34
C GLY A 41 1.81 -2.21 14.35
N ASP A 42 1.51 -2.28 15.66
CA ASP A 42 2.51 -2.44 16.73
C ASP A 42 3.26 -3.79 16.67
N ARG A 43 2.75 -4.76 15.92
CA ARG A 43 3.39 -6.07 15.70
C ARG A 43 4.39 -6.04 14.55
N LEU A 44 4.34 -5.02 13.69
CA LEU A 44 5.25 -4.89 12.56
C LEU A 44 6.64 -4.47 13.05
N VAL A 45 7.62 -5.35 12.84
CA VAL A 45 9.03 -5.08 13.16
C VAL A 45 9.81 -4.57 11.96
N ALA A 46 9.30 -4.82 10.75
CA ALA A 46 9.85 -4.34 9.48
C ALA A 46 8.86 -4.58 8.34
N ASP A 47 9.09 -3.90 7.22
CA ASP A 47 8.29 -4.02 6.00
C ASP A 47 9.15 -3.87 4.74
N ASP A 48 8.52 -3.90 3.56
CA ASP A 48 9.21 -3.69 2.27
C ASP A 48 9.11 -2.24 1.76
N ALA A 49 9.99 -1.89 0.82
CA ALA A 49 10.10 -0.55 0.22
C ALA A 49 8.81 -0.03 -0.46
N SER A 50 7.83 -0.88 -0.75
CA SER A 50 6.53 -0.48 -1.31
C SER A 50 5.52 0.00 -0.24
N SER A 51 5.83 -0.17 1.05
CA SER A 51 4.94 0.15 2.16
C SER A 51 5.07 1.62 2.60
N LEU A 52 4.32 2.48 1.94
CA LEU A 52 4.44 3.94 2.09
C LEU A 52 3.28 4.57 2.90
N TYR A 53 2.30 3.77 3.29
CA TYR A 53 1.13 4.20 4.07
C TYR A 53 0.82 3.16 5.16
N PRO A 54 0.33 3.58 6.35
CA PRO A 54 0.30 4.95 6.83
C PRO A 54 1.71 5.52 7.09
N GLU A 55 1.82 6.80 7.44
CA GLU A 55 3.11 7.44 7.74
C GLU A 55 3.95 6.66 8.78
N ALA A 56 3.29 6.00 9.73
CA ALA A 56 3.97 5.14 10.70
C ALA A 56 4.78 4.00 10.04
N ALA A 57 4.30 3.44 8.93
CA ALA A 57 5.01 2.40 8.18
C ALA A 57 6.35 2.91 7.62
N THR A 58 6.46 4.21 7.32
CA THR A 58 7.69 4.77 6.76
C THR A 58 8.85 4.81 7.74
N GLN A 59 8.58 4.61 9.03
CA GLN A 59 9.58 4.59 10.10
C GLN A 59 10.13 3.19 10.38
N LEU A 60 9.53 2.14 9.79
CA LEU A 60 9.97 0.76 9.98
C LEU A 60 11.26 0.47 9.20
N PRO A 61 12.11 -0.44 9.70
CA PRO A 61 13.22 -0.97 8.92
C PRO A 61 12.72 -1.61 7.62
N ARG A 62 13.42 -1.35 6.51
CA ARG A 62 13.08 -1.90 5.18
C ARG A 62 13.89 -3.15 4.87
N VAL A 63 13.23 -4.24 4.50
CA VAL A 63 13.88 -5.53 4.15
C VAL A 63 14.12 -5.74 2.65
N GLY A 64 13.98 -4.68 1.86
CA GLY A 64 14.13 -4.69 0.41
C GLY A 64 12.81 -4.43 -0.31
N TYR A 65 12.74 -4.75 -1.60
CA TYR A 65 11.52 -4.63 -2.39
C TYR A 65 10.82 -5.98 -2.45
N TYR A 66 9.51 -6.04 -2.24
CA TYR A 66 8.81 -7.33 -2.10
C TYR A 66 8.92 -8.25 -3.33
N ARG A 67 9.14 -7.73 -4.54
CA ARG A 67 9.37 -8.55 -5.75
C ARG A 67 10.84 -8.89 -6.01
N ASN A 68 11.74 -8.47 -5.13
CA ASN A 68 13.16 -8.79 -5.15
C ASN A 68 13.69 -8.87 -3.70
N LEU A 69 13.23 -9.89 -2.99
CA LEU A 69 13.46 -10.09 -1.56
C LEU A 69 14.93 -10.37 -1.23
N SER A 70 15.34 -9.87 -0.05
CA SER A 70 16.61 -10.22 0.58
C SER A 70 16.37 -11.16 1.75
N LEU A 71 16.90 -12.39 1.66
CA LEU A 71 16.83 -13.37 2.75
C LEU A 71 17.47 -12.84 4.03
N GLU A 72 18.66 -12.26 3.92
CA GLU A 72 19.41 -11.69 5.06
C GLU A 72 18.66 -10.49 5.67
N GLY A 73 18.08 -9.64 4.82
CA GLY A 73 17.27 -8.51 5.26
C GLY A 73 16.13 -8.95 6.17
N ILE A 74 15.37 -9.97 5.74
CA ILE A 74 14.24 -10.50 6.52
C ILE A 74 14.71 -11.19 7.80
N LEU A 75 15.70 -12.09 7.73
CA LEU A 75 16.16 -12.85 8.91
C LEU A 75 16.79 -11.97 9.99
N SER A 76 17.41 -10.86 9.61
CA SER A 76 17.98 -9.89 10.57
C SER A 76 16.93 -9.29 11.51
N GLN A 77 15.66 -9.27 11.07
CA GLN A 77 14.53 -8.77 11.85
C GLN A 77 13.94 -9.83 12.77
N GLN A 78 14.45 -11.06 12.74
CA GLN A 78 13.98 -12.18 13.58
C GLN A 78 12.45 -12.31 13.57
N PRO A 79 11.80 -12.43 12.40
CA PRO A 79 10.35 -12.53 12.32
C PRO A 79 9.85 -13.90 12.81
N ASP A 80 8.74 -13.88 13.53
CA ASP A 80 7.95 -15.07 13.83
C ASP A 80 6.96 -15.37 12.70
N LEU A 81 6.43 -14.31 12.08
CA LEU A 81 5.44 -14.34 11.02
C LEU A 81 5.84 -13.41 9.87
N LEU A 82 5.78 -13.94 8.66
CA LEU A 82 5.93 -13.21 7.41
C LEU A 82 4.59 -13.21 6.68
N ILE A 83 4.01 -12.03 6.48
CA ILE A 83 2.77 -11.87 5.70
C ILE A 83 3.17 -11.27 4.35
N ALA A 84 3.06 -12.06 3.28
CA ALA A 84 3.56 -11.68 1.97
C ALA A 84 2.46 -11.69 0.92
N SER A 85 2.40 -10.64 0.09
CA SER A 85 1.65 -10.67 -1.17
C SER A 85 2.10 -11.86 -2.02
N GLU A 86 1.18 -12.50 -2.74
CA GLU A 86 1.49 -13.58 -3.69
C GLU A 86 2.40 -13.14 -4.85
N ASN A 87 2.51 -11.83 -5.08
CA ASN A 87 3.45 -11.24 -6.03
C ASN A 87 4.85 -11.05 -5.43
N ALA A 88 5.07 -11.42 -4.16
CA ALA A 88 6.37 -11.37 -3.51
C ALA A 88 7.31 -12.44 -4.07
N GLY A 89 8.59 -12.10 -4.19
CA GLY A 89 9.57 -13.01 -4.76
C GLY A 89 11.00 -12.51 -4.70
N PRO A 90 11.97 -13.35 -5.07
CA PRO A 90 11.74 -14.59 -5.81
C PRO A 90 11.22 -15.74 -4.90
N PRO A 91 10.41 -16.69 -5.41
CA PRO A 91 9.75 -17.72 -4.59
C PRO A 91 10.71 -18.56 -3.74
N GLU A 92 11.92 -18.80 -4.25
CA GLU A 92 12.96 -19.59 -3.57
C GLU A 92 13.41 -18.94 -2.25
N VAL A 93 13.28 -17.61 -2.12
CA VAL A 93 13.57 -16.91 -0.87
C VAL A 93 12.49 -17.22 0.18
N LEU A 94 11.22 -17.23 -0.22
CA LEU A 94 10.09 -17.56 0.67
C LEU A 94 10.15 -19.03 1.13
N GLU A 95 10.47 -19.95 0.21
CA GLU A 95 10.67 -21.37 0.52
C GLU A 95 11.81 -21.60 1.53
N ARG A 96 12.93 -20.88 1.36
CA ARG A 96 14.05 -20.94 2.31
C ARG A 96 13.68 -20.41 3.68
N LEU A 97 12.94 -19.29 3.75
CA LEU A 97 12.45 -18.74 5.00
C LEU A 97 11.56 -19.74 5.75
N GLN A 98 10.63 -20.40 5.03
CA GLN A 98 9.80 -21.46 5.58
C GLN A 98 10.63 -22.65 6.08
N ALA A 99 11.64 -23.09 5.30
CA ALA A 99 12.53 -24.18 5.69
C ALA A 99 13.39 -23.84 6.93
N MET A 100 13.60 -22.56 7.21
CA MET A 100 14.28 -22.04 8.39
C MET A 100 13.33 -21.84 9.59
N GLY A 101 12.05 -22.18 9.44
CA GLY A 101 11.06 -22.15 10.52
C GLY A 101 10.29 -20.83 10.65
N VAL A 102 10.44 -19.89 9.70
CA VAL A 102 9.62 -18.67 9.68
C VAL A 102 8.22 -19.04 9.18
N THR A 103 7.19 -18.70 9.95
CA THR A 103 5.80 -18.89 9.50
C THR A 103 5.52 -17.90 8.37
N THR A 104 5.17 -18.39 7.19
CA THR A 104 4.88 -17.52 6.04
C THR A 104 3.44 -17.69 5.59
N VAL A 105 2.72 -16.58 5.51
CA VAL A 105 1.36 -16.50 4.95
C VAL A 105 1.42 -15.83 3.59
N ASN A 106 0.88 -16.52 2.60
CA ASN A 106 0.71 -15.99 1.25
C ASN A 106 -0.66 -15.32 1.13
N VAL A 107 -0.66 -14.04 0.74
CA VAL A 107 -1.84 -13.18 0.69
C VAL A 107 -2.23 -12.95 -0.77
N PRO A 108 -3.47 -13.27 -1.19
CA PRO A 108 -3.94 -13.03 -2.55
C PRO A 108 -3.77 -11.56 -2.97
N ASP A 109 -3.33 -11.35 -4.21
CA ASP A 109 -3.01 -10.03 -4.76
C ASP A 109 -3.47 -9.90 -6.22
N GLN A 110 -4.63 -10.46 -6.51
CA GLN A 110 -5.29 -10.35 -7.80
C GLN A 110 -6.03 -9.01 -7.94
N PRO A 111 -6.25 -8.53 -9.18
CA PRO A 111 -7.10 -7.38 -9.43
C PRO A 111 -8.57 -7.62 -9.02
N GLY A 112 -9.22 -6.60 -8.46
CA GLY A 112 -10.66 -6.60 -8.19
C GLY A 112 -11.05 -6.59 -6.71
N ILE A 113 -12.33 -6.32 -6.45
CA ILE A 113 -12.89 -6.17 -5.10
C ILE A 113 -12.95 -7.50 -4.35
N GLU A 114 -13.30 -8.60 -5.02
CA GLU A 114 -13.31 -9.92 -4.38
C GLU A 114 -11.93 -10.27 -3.82
N SER A 115 -10.86 -10.04 -4.60
CA SER A 115 -9.49 -10.25 -4.12
C SER A 115 -9.12 -9.31 -2.97
N LEU A 116 -9.64 -8.07 -2.95
CA LEU A 116 -9.47 -7.18 -1.79
C LEU A 116 -10.11 -7.77 -0.53
N TYR A 117 -11.31 -8.35 -0.62
CA TYR A 117 -11.94 -9.02 0.52
C TYR A 117 -11.17 -10.24 0.99
N GLU A 118 -10.68 -11.06 0.06
CA GLU A 118 -9.82 -12.21 0.38
C GLU A 118 -8.50 -11.77 1.03
N ARG A 119 -7.92 -10.67 0.55
CA ARG A 119 -6.70 -10.07 1.09
C ARG A 119 -6.90 -9.68 2.56
N VAL A 120 -7.96 -8.93 2.85
CA VAL A 120 -8.29 -8.51 4.23
C VAL A 120 -8.51 -9.74 5.11
N ARG A 121 -9.25 -10.75 4.62
CA ARG A 121 -9.51 -11.98 5.36
C ARG A 121 -8.22 -12.75 5.68
N ALA A 122 -7.33 -12.90 4.70
CA ALA A 122 -6.07 -13.62 4.87
C ALA A 122 -5.15 -12.94 5.89
N VAL A 123 -5.05 -11.61 5.86
CA VAL A 123 -4.25 -10.85 6.82
C VAL A 123 -4.88 -10.91 8.22
N ALA A 124 -6.21 -10.77 8.33
CA ALA A 124 -6.92 -10.86 9.60
C ALA A 124 -6.81 -12.25 10.24
N ASP A 125 -6.91 -13.31 9.44
CA ASP A 125 -6.71 -14.70 9.88
C ASP A 125 -5.27 -14.93 10.38
N ALA A 126 -4.28 -14.44 9.63
CA ALA A 126 -2.86 -14.55 10.01
C ALA A 126 -2.55 -13.86 11.34
N LEU A 127 -3.21 -12.74 11.61
CA LEU A 127 -3.01 -11.95 12.81
C LEU A 127 -3.94 -12.38 13.97
N GLY A 128 -4.94 -13.23 13.73
CA GLY A 128 -5.93 -13.64 14.74
C GLY A 128 -6.90 -12.52 15.14
N VAL A 129 -7.23 -11.61 14.21
CA VAL A 129 -8.09 -10.43 14.41
C VAL A 129 -9.29 -10.47 13.44
N GLN A 130 -9.97 -11.62 13.38
CA GLN A 130 -11.04 -11.86 12.40
C GLN A 130 -12.22 -10.90 12.56
N ALA A 131 -12.53 -10.46 13.78
CA ALA A 131 -13.63 -9.53 14.03
C ALA A 131 -13.35 -8.15 13.41
N GLU A 132 -12.11 -7.66 13.56
CA GLU A 132 -11.60 -6.45 12.95
C GLU A 132 -11.56 -6.58 11.42
N GLY A 133 -11.20 -7.77 10.92
CA GLY A 133 -11.25 -8.11 9.49
C GLY A 133 -12.65 -7.96 8.90
N GLU A 134 -13.66 -8.51 9.54
CA GLU A 134 -15.06 -8.38 9.10
C GLU A 134 -15.55 -6.93 9.20
N ALA A 135 -15.17 -6.19 10.24
CA ALA A 135 -15.49 -4.77 10.36
C ALA A 135 -14.87 -3.93 9.23
N LEU A 136 -13.59 -4.18 8.91
CA LEU A 136 -12.91 -3.50 7.81
C LEU A 136 -13.57 -3.82 6.46
N ARG A 137 -13.89 -5.09 6.19
CA ARG A 137 -14.61 -5.50 4.98
C ARG A 137 -15.98 -4.81 4.85
N ALA A 138 -16.73 -4.72 5.94
CA ALA A 138 -18.01 -4.02 5.96
C ALA A 138 -17.85 -2.51 5.65
N SER A 139 -16.79 -1.88 6.17
CA SER A 139 -16.51 -0.46 5.87
C SER A 139 -16.12 -0.21 4.41
N ILE A 140 -15.37 -1.13 3.79
CA ILE A 140 -15.04 -1.10 2.36
C ILE A 140 -16.31 -1.25 1.54
N GLN A 141 -17.17 -2.23 1.86
CA GLN A 141 -18.44 -2.43 1.15
C GLN A 141 -19.32 -1.17 1.24
N ALA A 142 -19.47 -0.57 2.42
CA ALA A 142 -20.25 0.65 2.59
C ALA A 142 -19.69 1.83 1.77
N SER A 143 -18.35 1.93 1.65
CA SER A 143 -17.70 2.96 0.83
C SER A 143 -17.94 2.74 -0.65
N LEU A 144 -17.94 1.48 -1.11
CA LEU A 144 -18.27 1.11 -2.48
C LEU A 144 -19.75 1.39 -2.79
N ASP A 145 -20.65 1.05 -1.88
CA ASP A 145 -22.10 1.31 -2.04
C ASP A 145 -22.41 2.81 -2.11
N ALA A 146 -21.65 3.64 -1.38
CA ALA A 146 -21.81 5.09 -1.40
C ALA A 146 -21.44 5.72 -2.76
N VAL A 147 -20.57 5.08 -3.53
CA VAL A 147 -20.19 5.51 -4.88
C VAL A 147 -20.86 4.71 -6.00
N ALA A 148 -21.57 3.63 -5.63
CA ALA A 148 -22.28 2.80 -6.58
C ALA A 148 -23.41 3.59 -7.26
N GLY A 149 -23.45 3.52 -8.60
CA GLY A 149 -24.46 4.23 -9.40
C GLY A 149 -24.11 5.69 -9.73
N ALA A 150 -22.93 6.18 -9.35
CA ALA A 150 -22.40 7.40 -9.94
C ALA A 150 -22.18 7.20 -11.45
N GLU A 151 -22.91 7.94 -12.27
CA GLU A 151 -22.68 7.95 -13.72
C GLU A 151 -21.36 8.69 -14.01
N PRO A 152 -20.38 8.05 -14.66
CA PRO A 152 -19.13 8.71 -14.94
C PRO A 152 -19.35 9.79 -15.99
N GLU A 153 -18.67 10.93 -15.79
CA GLU A 153 -18.61 12.00 -16.80
C GLU A 153 -18.06 11.48 -18.14
N TYR A 154 -17.16 10.49 -18.09
CA TYR A 154 -16.55 9.85 -19.25
C TYR A 154 -16.79 8.35 -19.24
N ARG A 155 -17.28 7.79 -20.35
CA ARG A 155 -17.51 6.34 -20.45
C ARG A 155 -16.25 5.52 -20.73
N ARG A 156 -15.13 6.14 -21.15
CA ARG A 156 -13.95 5.45 -21.68
C ARG A 156 -12.66 6.04 -21.13
N ALA A 157 -11.74 5.20 -20.64
CA ALA A 157 -10.45 5.59 -20.07
C ALA A 157 -9.35 4.53 -20.33
N MET A 158 -8.07 4.88 -20.14
CA MET A 158 -6.87 4.05 -20.39
C MET A 158 -5.78 4.53 -19.46
N VAL A 159 -5.24 3.62 -18.64
CA VAL A 159 -4.19 4.01 -17.70
C VAL A 159 -2.81 3.86 -18.33
N ILE A 160 -2.05 4.94 -18.49
CA ILE A 160 -0.62 4.86 -18.82
C ILE A 160 0.19 5.07 -17.54
N LEU A 161 1.24 4.27 -17.36
CA LEU A 161 2.20 4.35 -16.27
C LEU A 161 3.58 4.66 -16.86
N HIS A 162 4.31 5.58 -16.23
CA HIS A 162 5.66 5.96 -16.64
C HIS A 162 6.62 5.96 -15.44
N ARG A 163 7.41 4.91 -15.24
CA ARG A 163 8.37 4.80 -14.12
C ARG A 163 9.83 5.05 -14.56
N GLY A 164 10.07 6.13 -15.30
CA GLY A 164 11.41 6.47 -15.80
C GLY A 164 11.92 5.56 -16.93
N GLY A 165 11.03 4.77 -17.54
CA GLY A 165 11.29 3.87 -18.66
C GLY A 165 10.16 3.97 -19.70
N PRO A 166 9.95 2.95 -20.56
CA PRO A 166 8.89 2.98 -21.56
C PRO A 166 7.51 3.25 -20.95
N LEU A 167 6.67 3.96 -21.69
CA LEU A 167 5.26 4.14 -21.34
C LEU A 167 4.54 2.78 -21.37
N LEU A 168 3.85 2.44 -20.28
CA LEU A 168 3.10 1.20 -20.14
C LEU A 168 1.60 1.49 -20.03
N SER A 169 0.78 0.92 -20.90
CA SER A 169 -0.67 0.95 -20.72
C SER A 169 -1.11 -0.19 -19.79
N ALA A 170 -2.01 0.10 -18.85
CA ALA A 170 -2.69 -0.89 -18.05
C ALA A 170 -3.81 -1.53 -18.89
N GLY A 171 -3.57 -2.76 -19.34
CA GLY A 171 -4.56 -3.54 -20.07
C GLY A 171 -5.64 -4.11 -19.16
N ALA A 172 -6.45 -5.00 -19.73
CA ALA A 172 -7.43 -5.78 -18.98
C ALA A 172 -6.75 -6.61 -17.87
N ASN A 173 -7.52 -6.94 -16.82
CA ASN A 173 -7.03 -7.71 -15.66
C ASN A 173 -5.85 -7.03 -14.96
N THR A 174 -5.94 -5.71 -14.78
CA THR A 174 -5.04 -4.93 -13.93
C THR A 174 -5.85 -4.23 -12.84
N SER A 175 -5.22 -3.84 -11.73
CA SER A 175 -5.93 -3.07 -10.68
C SER A 175 -6.48 -1.75 -11.20
N ALA A 176 -5.81 -1.15 -12.18
CA ALA A 176 -6.29 0.03 -12.90
C ALA A 176 -7.55 -0.26 -13.73
N ASP A 177 -7.60 -1.37 -14.47
CA ASP A 177 -8.81 -1.83 -15.17
C ASP A 177 -9.98 -2.06 -14.21
N ALA A 178 -9.71 -2.71 -13.07
CA ALA A 178 -10.72 -2.94 -12.04
C ALA A 178 -11.27 -1.62 -11.49
N LEU A 179 -10.41 -0.64 -11.19
CA LEU A 179 -10.82 0.69 -10.71
C LEU A 179 -11.69 1.44 -11.73
N LEU A 180 -11.32 1.40 -13.02
CA LEU A 180 -12.11 2.02 -14.08
C LEU A 180 -13.51 1.42 -14.15
N ARG A 181 -13.62 0.10 -14.13
CA ARG A 181 -14.90 -0.61 -14.16
C ARG A 181 -15.77 -0.31 -12.94
N LEU A 182 -15.17 -0.25 -11.76
CA LEU A 182 -15.86 0.14 -10.52
C LEU A 182 -16.42 1.56 -10.60
N SER A 183 -15.75 2.44 -11.34
CA SER A 183 -16.19 3.82 -11.58
C SER A 183 -17.20 3.93 -12.72
N GLY A 184 -17.75 2.82 -13.22
CA GLY A 184 -18.68 2.79 -14.36
C GLY A 184 -18.03 3.05 -15.73
N MET A 185 -16.69 3.13 -15.79
CA MET A 185 -15.95 3.40 -17.01
C MET A 185 -15.54 2.09 -17.71
N GLU A 186 -15.47 2.14 -19.04
CA GLU A 186 -14.93 1.06 -19.86
C GLU A 186 -13.44 1.33 -20.15
N ASN A 187 -12.60 0.32 -19.93
CA ASN A 187 -11.17 0.41 -20.26
C ASN A 187 -10.95 0.22 -21.78
N VAL A 188 -11.21 1.28 -22.55
CA VAL A 188 -11.19 1.27 -24.03
C VAL A 188 -10.75 2.62 -24.59
N ALA A 189 -9.46 2.80 -24.89
CA ALA A 189 -8.95 3.88 -25.77
C ALA A 189 -9.38 5.35 -25.49
N GLY A 190 -9.99 5.70 -24.35
CA GLY A 190 -9.89 7.05 -23.74
C GLY A 190 -8.70 7.06 -22.78
N VAL A 191 -8.23 8.17 -22.21
CA VAL A 191 -6.96 8.19 -21.43
C VAL A 191 -7.16 8.69 -19.99
N LEU A 192 -6.81 7.88 -18.98
CA LEU A 192 -6.65 8.24 -17.56
C LEU A 192 -5.20 7.98 -17.16
N VAL A 193 -4.28 8.95 -17.28
CA VAL A 193 -2.87 8.64 -17.05
C VAL A 193 -2.43 8.75 -15.59
N VAL A 194 -1.67 7.76 -15.09
CA VAL A 194 -0.83 7.90 -13.89
C VAL A 194 0.61 8.13 -14.35
N LEU A 195 0.93 9.39 -14.68
CA LEU A 195 2.29 9.76 -15.07
C LEU A 195 3.08 10.18 -13.83
N HIS A 196 4.25 9.56 -13.66
CA HIS A 196 5.27 10.12 -12.76
C HIS A 196 5.99 11.33 -13.38
N ASP A 197 5.66 11.69 -14.63
CA ASP A 197 6.14 12.89 -15.32
C ASP A 197 4.98 13.87 -15.56
N VAL A 198 4.96 14.95 -14.79
CA VAL A 198 3.94 16.00 -14.86
C VAL A 198 3.92 16.75 -16.19
N ASN A 199 5.03 16.77 -16.94
CA ASN A 199 5.10 17.46 -18.24
C ASN A 199 4.50 16.62 -19.36
N LEU A 200 4.71 15.30 -19.32
CA LEU A 200 3.95 14.40 -20.20
C LEU A 200 2.46 14.47 -19.89
N ALA A 201 2.10 14.62 -18.61
CA ALA A 201 0.70 14.75 -18.19
C ALA A 201 0.09 16.02 -18.73
N ALA A 202 0.82 17.13 -18.62
CA ALA A 202 0.43 18.39 -19.19
C ALA A 202 0.22 18.33 -20.72
N LEU A 203 1.06 17.57 -21.43
CA LEU A 203 1.06 17.52 -22.89
C LEU A 203 -0.07 16.66 -23.46
N TYR A 204 -0.42 15.56 -22.79
CA TYR A 204 -1.31 14.54 -23.36
C TYR A 204 -2.69 14.46 -22.69
N CYS A 205 -2.87 15.05 -21.50
CA CYS A 205 -4.13 14.95 -20.78
C CYS A 205 -4.97 16.21 -20.95
N ASP A 206 -6.25 16.03 -21.31
CA ASP A 206 -7.23 17.12 -21.29
C ASP A 206 -7.59 17.52 -19.84
N ARG A 207 -7.51 16.57 -18.91
CA ARG A 207 -7.72 16.77 -17.46
C ARG A 207 -6.74 15.96 -16.63
N LEU A 208 -6.34 16.49 -15.49
CA LEU A 208 -5.47 15.87 -14.50
C LEU A 208 -6.19 15.78 -13.17
N ALA A 209 -6.09 14.63 -12.51
CA ALA A 209 -6.39 14.51 -11.09
C ALA A 209 -5.05 14.43 -10.34
N LEU A 210 -4.73 15.47 -9.58
CA LEU A 210 -3.57 15.46 -8.69
C LEU A 210 -3.98 14.86 -7.35
N MET A 211 -3.26 13.83 -6.92
CA MET A 211 -3.56 13.08 -5.70
C MET A 211 -2.46 13.26 -4.66
N ALA A 212 -2.86 13.29 -3.40
CA ALA A 212 -1.98 13.29 -2.23
C ALA A 212 -2.69 12.57 -1.08
N ASP A 213 -1.93 11.84 -0.26
CA ASP A 213 -2.44 11.17 0.94
C ASP A 213 -3.68 10.27 0.70
N GLY A 214 -3.71 9.60 -0.45
CA GLY A 214 -4.83 8.71 -0.83
C GLY A 214 -6.10 9.43 -1.30
N GLY A 215 -6.11 10.77 -1.38
CA GLY A 215 -7.23 11.57 -1.87
C GLY A 215 -6.92 12.35 -3.15
N VAL A 216 -7.97 12.85 -3.82
CA VAL A 216 -7.84 13.80 -4.93
C VAL A 216 -7.73 15.21 -4.35
N LEU A 217 -6.57 15.84 -4.51
CA LEU A 217 -6.32 17.21 -4.07
C LEU A 217 -6.90 18.23 -5.05
N ALA A 218 -6.78 17.97 -6.36
CA ALA A 218 -7.33 18.82 -7.41
C ALA A 218 -7.66 18.00 -8.65
N CYS A 219 -8.74 18.36 -9.36
CA CYS A 219 -9.08 17.77 -10.65
C CYS A 219 -9.58 18.84 -11.63
N GLY A 220 -8.93 18.97 -12.79
CA GLY A 220 -9.18 20.05 -13.74
C GLY A 220 -8.26 19.94 -14.96
N SER A 221 -8.20 20.98 -15.78
CA SER A 221 -7.21 21.07 -16.88
C SER A 221 -5.78 21.10 -16.34
N PRO A 222 -4.76 20.74 -17.16
CA PRO A 222 -3.37 20.85 -16.75
C PRO A 222 -2.97 22.23 -16.19
N GLN A 223 -3.49 23.33 -16.75
CA GLN A 223 -3.21 24.68 -16.23
C GLN A 223 -3.75 24.92 -14.83
N GLU A 224 -4.94 24.39 -14.54
CA GLU A 224 -5.60 24.57 -13.24
C GLU A 224 -4.90 23.72 -12.16
N VAL A 225 -4.45 22.52 -12.53
CA VAL A 225 -3.97 21.51 -11.59
C VAL A 225 -2.46 21.64 -11.32
N LEU A 226 -1.65 21.92 -12.34
CA LEU A 226 -0.19 22.00 -12.22
C LEU A 226 0.27 23.39 -11.79
N SER A 227 -0.17 23.84 -10.62
CA SER A 227 0.29 25.11 -10.02
C SER A 227 1.48 24.90 -9.08
N PRO A 228 2.39 25.88 -8.92
CA PRO A 228 3.54 25.77 -8.02
C PRO A 228 3.17 25.35 -6.59
N GLY A 229 2.08 25.91 -6.03
CA GLY A 229 1.64 25.61 -4.67
C GLY A 229 1.13 24.18 -4.50
N LEU A 230 0.29 23.71 -5.44
CA LEU A 230 -0.20 22.33 -5.43
C LEU A 230 0.96 21.34 -5.63
N LEU A 231 1.87 21.61 -6.55
CA LEU A 231 3.03 20.77 -6.81
C LEU A 231 3.97 20.70 -5.60
N GLN A 232 4.22 21.82 -4.92
CA GLN A 232 5.03 21.81 -3.70
C GLN A 232 4.36 21.03 -2.57
N GLN A 233 3.03 21.13 -2.44
CA GLN A 233 2.28 20.37 -1.45
C GLN A 233 2.36 18.86 -1.68
N VAL A 234 2.27 18.41 -2.95
CA VAL A 234 2.29 16.97 -3.28
C VAL A 234 3.70 16.38 -3.33
N TYR A 235 4.66 17.10 -3.92
CA TYR A 235 6.01 16.58 -4.16
C TYR A 235 7.05 17.05 -3.13
N GLY A 236 6.65 17.90 -2.17
CA GLY A 236 7.54 18.46 -1.15
C GLY A 236 8.68 19.33 -1.70
N THR A 237 8.63 19.66 -2.99
CA THR A 237 9.72 20.30 -3.74
C THR A 237 9.17 21.50 -4.51
N ALA A 238 9.90 22.62 -4.50
CA ALA A 238 9.47 23.82 -5.22
C ALA A 238 9.45 23.55 -6.74
N ALA A 239 8.44 24.09 -7.42
CA ALA A 239 8.30 23.96 -8.86
C ALA A 239 8.09 25.34 -9.51
N HIS A 240 8.78 25.57 -10.63
CA HIS A 240 8.47 26.66 -11.53
C HIS A 240 7.56 26.16 -12.66
N VAL A 241 6.50 26.90 -12.95
CA VAL A 241 5.54 26.56 -14.01
C VAL A 241 5.52 27.68 -15.02
N GLN A 242 5.82 27.35 -16.28
CA GLN A 242 5.87 28.29 -17.40
C GLN A 242 5.09 27.77 -18.60
N ALA A 243 4.90 28.58 -19.64
CA ALA A 243 4.31 28.09 -20.89
C ALA A 243 5.28 27.15 -21.62
N HIS A 244 4.77 26.06 -22.18
CA HIS A 244 5.59 25.16 -23.00
C HIS A 244 6.04 25.87 -24.29
N PRO A 245 7.33 25.77 -24.67
CA PRO A 245 7.91 26.58 -25.76
C PRO A 245 7.31 26.31 -27.14
N VAL A 246 6.70 25.13 -27.34
CA VAL A 246 6.06 24.72 -28.60
C VAL A 246 4.54 24.68 -28.50
N HIS A 247 3.98 24.55 -27.29
CA HIS A 247 2.56 24.29 -27.07
C HIS A 247 2.01 25.33 -26.08
N ALA A 248 1.56 26.47 -26.59
CA ALA A 248 1.19 27.63 -25.76
C ALA A 248 0.09 27.35 -24.71
N HIS A 249 -0.73 26.31 -24.93
CA HIS A 249 -1.77 25.86 -24.01
C HIS A 249 -1.37 24.62 -23.21
N VAL A 250 -0.09 24.42 -22.98
CA VAL A 250 0.43 23.33 -22.14
C VAL A 250 1.39 23.94 -21.12
N PRO A 251 1.19 23.73 -19.80
CA PRO A 251 2.17 24.14 -18.81
C PRO A 251 3.42 23.25 -18.91
N LEU A 252 4.58 23.85 -18.69
CA LEU A 252 5.87 23.20 -18.50
C LEU A 252 6.32 23.42 -17.07
N VAL A 253 6.47 22.33 -16.33
CA VAL A 253 6.88 22.27 -14.94
C VAL A 253 8.37 21.93 -14.85
N VAL A 254 9.09 22.71 -14.06
CA VAL A 254 10.50 22.48 -13.72
C VAL A 254 10.62 22.44 -12.20
N PHE A 255 10.99 21.29 -11.65
CA PHE A 255 11.30 21.17 -10.21
C PHE A 255 12.68 21.75 -9.91
N LEU A 256 12.81 22.42 -8.76
CA LEU A 256 14.00 23.14 -8.30
C LEU A 256 14.81 22.35 -7.28
#